data_AF-A0A6G1LU51-F1
#
_entry.id   AF-A0A6G1LU51-F1
#
_cell.length_a   1.000
_cell.length_b   1.000
_cell.length_c   1.000
_cell.angle_alpha   90.00
_cell.angle_beta   90.00
_cell.angle_gamma   90.00
#
_symmetry.space_group_name_H-M   'P 1'
#
loop_
_entity.id
_entity.type
_entity.pdbx_description
1 polymer ?
#
loop_
_entity_poly.entity_id
_entity_poly.type
_entity_poly.pdbx_seq_one_letter_code
_entity_poly.pdbx_strand_id
1 'polypeptide(L)'
;MSLNPNSTTRREFSEHFIGARPPGGADAEYIAVFQATQHLLSLLINHAGMVETENAQQPFMEPAKSKNRVYAMWDFVGRTMGILLNSMRSYSNPGRSQDEAWRDAIGRSQLADMLLQDESRGDSMHRMTWGSGFDTRFPFGDEIKQASTAVVNAAV
;
A
#
# COMPACT_ATOMS: atom_id res chain seq x y z
N MET A 1 19.59 8.21 -3.09
CA MET A 1 19.04 9.40 -3.79
C MET A 1 17.75 9.77 -3.08
N SER A 2 17.53 11.05 -2.79
CA SER A 2 16.25 11.52 -2.27
C SER A 2 15.28 11.68 -3.45
N LEU A 3 14.10 11.07 -3.37
CA LEU A 3 13.05 11.22 -4.38
C LEU A 3 12.41 12.60 -4.22
N ASN A 4 12.32 13.38 -5.29
CA ASN A 4 11.61 14.66 -5.28
C ASN A 4 10.14 14.40 -5.64
N PRO A 5 9.18 14.52 -4.72
CA PRO A 5 7.80 14.11 -4.96
C PRO A 5 7.08 15.00 -5.99
N ASN A 6 7.66 16.16 -6.36
CA ASN A 6 7.13 17.03 -7.41
C ASN A 6 7.52 16.60 -8.83
N SER A 7 8.53 15.73 -8.98
CA SER A 7 9.00 15.27 -10.29
C SER A 7 9.07 13.74 -10.41
N THR A 8 9.23 13.04 -9.29
CA THR A 8 9.19 11.59 -9.21
C THR A 8 7.75 11.11 -9.39
N THR A 9 7.56 10.21 -10.35
CA THR A 9 6.28 9.57 -10.63
C THR A 9 5.87 8.62 -9.51
N ARG A 10 4.57 8.31 -9.43
CA ARG A 10 4.06 7.28 -8.49
C ARG A 10 4.70 5.92 -8.73
N ARG A 11 5.01 5.59 -9.98
CA ARG A 11 5.73 4.38 -10.36
C ARG A 11 7.13 4.35 -9.75
N GLU A 12 7.94 5.36 -10.02
CA GLU A 12 9.31 5.45 -9.48
C GLU A 12 9.31 5.45 -7.95
N PHE A 13 8.35 6.13 -7.32
CA PHE A 13 8.19 6.12 -5.87
C PHE A 13 7.85 4.73 -5.32
N SER A 14 6.97 4.00 -6.01
CA SER A 14 6.64 2.61 -5.64
C SER A 14 7.82 1.68 -5.84
N GLU A 15 8.54 1.81 -6.96
CA GLU A 15 9.72 1.00 -7.29
C GLU A 15 10.84 1.19 -6.27
N HIS A 16 11.01 2.40 -5.72
CA HIS A 16 11.94 2.63 -4.63
C HIS A 16 11.58 1.81 -3.38
N PHE A 17 10.30 1.76 -3.01
CA PHE A 17 9.84 0.94 -1.88
C PHE A 17 9.90 -0.56 -2.17
N ILE A 18 9.53 -0.98 -3.39
CA ILE A 18 9.57 -2.39 -3.82
C ILE A 18 11.02 -2.90 -3.87
N GLY A 19 11.98 -2.06 -4.27
CA GLY A 19 13.39 -2.41 -4.33
C GLY A 19 14.13 -2.31 -2.99
N ALA A 20 13.49 -1.79 -1.94
CA ALA A 20 14.12 -1.67 -0.63
C ALA A 20 14.39 -3.05 -0.01
N ARG A 21 15.53 -3.20 0.64
CA ARG A 21 15.83 -4.40 1.43
C ARG A 21 15.23 -4.25 2.83
N PRO A 22 14.78 -5.35 3.46
CA PRO A 22 14.45 -5.31 4.88
C PRO A 22 15.65 -4.80 5.70
N PRO A 23 15.41 -4.07 6.80
CA PRO A 23 16.46 -3.61 7.70
C PRO A 23 17.29 -4.78 8.25
N GLY A 24 18.60 -4.56 8.41
CA GLY A 24 19.49 -5.57 8.98
C GLY A 24 19.11 -5.87 10.44
N GLY A 25 19.06 -7.16 10.80
CA GLY A 25 18.67 -7.61 12.14
C GLY A 25 17.16 -7.57 12.42
N ALA A 26 16.34 -7.34 11.39
CA ALA A 26 14.89 -7.50 11.50
C ALA A 26 14.50 -8.96 11.74
N ASP A 27 13.49 -9.17 12.57
CA ASP A 27 12.96 -10.50 12.84
C ASP A 27 12.17 -11.05 11.63
N ALA A 28 12.03 -12.37 11.58
CA ALA A 28 11.33 -13.06 10.50
C ALA A 28 9.90 -12.56 10.29
N GLU A 29 9.17 -12.24 11.36
CA GLU A 29 7.82 -11.65 11.32
C GLU A 29 7.82 -10.31 10.57
N TYR A 30 8.73 -9.39 10.95
CA TYR A 30 8.88 -8.10 10.28
C TYR A 30 9.19 -8.29 8.79
N ILE A 31 10.15 -9.17 8.48
CA ILE A 31 10.57 -9.43 7.09
C ILE A 31 9.39 -9.97 6.27
N ALA A 32 8.60 -10.89 6.82
CA ALA A 32 7.45 -11.47 6.13
C ALA A 32 6.39 -10.41 5.80
N VAL A 33 6.00 -9.58 6.78
CA VAL A 33 5.05 -8.47 6.56
C VAL A 33 5.59 -7.46 5.55
N PHE A 34 6.87 -7.10 5.66
CA PHE A 34 7.52 -6.16 4.76
C PHE A 34 7.50 -6.66 3.31
N GLN A 35 7.91 -7.90 3.07
CA GLN A 35 7.95 -8.48 1.73
C GLN A 35 6.56 -8.71 1.15
N ALA A 36 5.59 -9.15 1.97
CA ALA A 36 4.21 -9.29 1.55
C ALA A 36 3.62 -7.92 1.15
N THR A 37 3.93 -6.86 1.91
CA THR A 37 3.49 -5.48 1.61
C THR A 37 4.13 -4.98 0.30
N GLN A 38 5.41 -5.25 0.06
CA GLN A 38 6.08 -4.95 -1.21
C GLN A 38 5.41 -5.65 -2.39
N HIS A 39 5.05 -6.92 -2.22
CA HIS A 39 4.37 -7.69 -3.26
C HIS A 39 2.99 -7.09 -3.58
N LEU A 40 2.18 -6.80 -2.57
CA LEU A 40 0.88 -6.15 -2.74
C LEU A 40 1.02 -4.78 -3.44
N LEU A 41 1.98 -3.95 -3.01
CA LEU A 41 2.24 -2.65 -3.63
C LEU A 41 2.62 -2.79 -5.11
N SER A 42 3.44 -3.80 -5.46
CA SER A 42 3.83 -4.11 -6.83
C SER A 42 2.64 -4.47 -7.71
N LEU A 43 1.70 -5.28 -7.20
CA LEU A 43 0.47 -5.61 -7.93
C LEU A 43 -0.38 -4.36 -8.16
N LEU A 44 -0.54 -3.51 -7.14
CA LEU A 44 -1.36 -2.30 -7.23
C LEU A 44 -0.82 -1.26 -8.22
N ILE A 45 0.49 -0.96 -8.21
CA ILE A 45 1.07 0.04 -9.12
C ILE A 45 1.06 -0.40 -10.59
N ASN A 46 1.02 -1.72 -10.85
CA ASN A 46 0.95 -2.29 -12.19
C ASN A 46 -0.47 -2.63 -12.64
N HIS A 47 -1.48 -2.45 -11.78
CA HIS A 47 -2.86 -2.73 -12.11
C HIS A 47 -3.43 -1.75 -13.16
N ALA A 48 -4.40 -2.21 -13.96
CA ALA A 48 -5.05 -1.42 -15.02
C ALA A 48 -5.57 -0.06 -14.52
N GLY A 49 -6.18 -0.02 -13.34
CA GLY A 49 -6.65 1.23 -12.71
C GLY A 49 -5.55 2.24 -12.35
N MET A 50 -4.27 1.84 -12.36
CA MET A 50 -3.14 2.77 -12.26
C MET A 50 -2.51 3.09 -13.62
N VAL A 51 -2.41 2.09 -14.50
CA VAL A 51 -1.72 2.19 -15.80
C VAL A 51 -2.59 2.84 -16.87
N GLU A 52 -3.81 2.31 -17.09
CA GLU A 52 -4.71 2.79 -18.15
C GLU A 52 -5.23 4.21 -17.88
N THR A 53 -5.32 4.59 -16.62
CA THR A 53 -5.69 5.95 -16.23
C THR A 53 -4.49 6.88 -16.11
N GLU A 54 -3.29 6.42 -16.46
CA GLU A 54 -2.00 7.14 -16.37
C GLU A 54 -1.62 7.61 -14.96
N ASN A 55 -2.35 7.21 -13.91
CA ASN A 55 -2.07 7.62 -12.53
C ASN A 55 -0.64 7.25 -12.12
N ALA A 56 -0.13 6.09 -12.57
CA ALA A 56 1.23 5.62 -12.26
C ALA A 56 2.33 6.56 -12.78
N GLN A 57 2.09 7.25 -13.91
CA GLN A 57 3.07 8.11 -14.58
C GLN A 57 3.00 9.57 -14.14
N GLN A 58 1.96 9.96 -13.41
CA GLN A 58 1.90 11.30 -12.83
C GLN A 58 2.90 11.43 -11.67
N PRO A 59 3.52 12.62 -11.51
CA PRO A 59 4.23 12.99 -10.29
C PRO A 59 3.42 12.69 -9.03
N PHE A 60 4.11 12.28 -7.97
CA PHE A 60 3.48 11.87 -6.72
C PHE A 60 2.53 12.95 -6.15
N MET A 61 2.97 14.22 -6.17
CA MET A 61 2.20 15.36 -5.64
C MET A 61 1.05 15.84 -6.52
N GLU A 62 0.98 15.43 -7.78
CA GLU A 62 -0.13 15.86 -8.64
C GLU A 62 -1.44 15.19 -8.22
N PRO A 63 -2.61 15.83 -8.38
CA PRO A 63 -3.88 15.15 -8.23
C PRO A 63 -3.99 13.95 -9.20
N ALA A 64 -4.54 12.84 -8.72
CA ALA A 64 -4.78 11.68 -9.59
C ALA A 64 -5.70 12.03 -10.77
N LYS A 65 -5.28 11.64 -11.98
CA LYS A 65 -6.06 11.78 -13.22
C LYS A 65 -7.39 11.04 -13.11
N SER A 66 -7.38 9.87 -12.48
CA SER A 66 -8.59 9.13 -12.10
C SER A 66 -8.58 8.80 -10.61
N LYS A 67 -9.59 9.25 -9.89
CA LYS A 67 -9.84 8.80 -8.52
C LYS A 67 -10.60 7.48 -8.56
N ASN A 68 -9.87 6.36 -8.59
CA ASN A 68 -10.44 5.02 -8.60
C ASN A 68 -10.02 4.20 -7.38
N ARG A 69 -10.67 3.06 -7.14
CA ARG A 69 -10.39 2.19 -5.99
C ARG A 69 -8.95 1.71 -5.92
N VAL A 70 -8.33 1.45 -7.08
CA VAL A 70 -6.97 0.95 -7.18
C VAL A 70 -5.97 2.01 -6.76
N TYR A 71 -6.13 3.25 -7.24
CA TYR A 71 -5.33 4.38 -6.78
C TYR A 71 -5.48 4.62 -5.27
N ALA A 72 -6.71 4.50 -4.76
CA ALA A 72 -6.96 4.65 -3.33
C ALA A 72 -6.22 3.61 -2.49
N MET A 73 -6.29 2.34 -2.91
CA MET A 73 -5.62 1.25 -2.24
C MET A 73 -4.09 1.35 -2.39
N TRP A 74 -3.61 1.76 -3.57
CA TRP A 74 -2.18 2.03 -3.80
C TRP A 74 -1.64 3.11 -2.85
N ASP A 75 -2.34 4.24 -2.68
CA ASP A 75 -1.91 5.30 -1.76
C ASP A 75 -1.91 4.80 -0.31
N PHE A 76 -2.93 4.04 0.07
CA PHE A 76 -3.08 3.50 1.42
C PHE A 76 -1.99 2.46 1.77
N VAL A 77 -1.73 1.51 0.87
CA VAL A 77 -0.66 0.50 1.03
C VAL A 77 0.72 1.16 0.93
N GLY A 78 0.91 2.14 0.03
CA GLY A 78 2.16 2.88 -0.10
C GLY A 78 2.54 3.64 1.18
N ARG A 79 1.57 4.26 1.87
CA ARG A 79 1.80 4.87 3.19
C ARG A 79 2.15 3.84 4.26
N THR A 80 1.51 2.68 4.23
CA THR A 80 1.83 1.56 5.13
C THR A 80 3.27 1.11 4.94
N MET A 81 3.72 0.98 3.69
CA MET A 81 5.12 0.69 3.36
C MET A 81 6.08 1.80 3.85
N GLY A 82 5.67 3.06 3.74
CA GLY A 82 6.41 4.20 4.29
C GLY A 82 6.62 4.13 5.80
N ILE A 83 5.61 3.68 6.55
CA ILE A 83 5.68 3.46 8.02
C ILE A 83 6.67 2.35 8.33
N LEU A 84 6.56 1.21 7.65
CA LEU A 84 7.49 0.08 7.80
C LEU A 84 8.94 0.53 7.61
N LEU A 85 9.22 1.27 6.54
CA LEU A 85 10.58 1.69 6.21
C LEU A 85 11.16 2.78 7.12
N ASN A 86 10.35 3.73 7.58
CA ASN A 86 10.87 5.00 8.11
C ASN A 86 10.42 5.35 9.52
N SER A 87 9.51 4.58 10.12
CA SER A 87 8.87 4.97 11.40
C SER A 87 9.04 3.94 12.52
N MET A 88 9.61 2.77 12.24
CA MET A 88 9.86 1.73 13.24
C MET A 88 10.96 2.15 14.23
N ARG A 89 10.70 1.94 15.52
CA ARG A 89 11.69 2.12 16.60
C ARG A 89 12.55 0.87 16.78
N SER A 90 11.98 -0.31 16.54
CA SER A 90 12.67 -1.60 16.60
C SER A 90 12.17 -2.53 15.50
N TYR A 91 13.09 -3.26 14.88
CA TYR A 91 12.76 -4.31 13.91
C TYR A 91 12.78 -5.71 14.54
N SER A 92 13.16 -5.80 15.81
CA SER A 92 13.20 -7.05 16.57
C SER A 92 11.95 -7.19 17.43
N ASN A 93 11.40 -8.39 17.45
CA ASN A 93 10.23 -8.85 18.19
C ASN A 93 9.02 -7.91 18.04
N PRO A 94 8.62 -7.56 16.80
CA PRO A 94 7.69 -6.47 16.56
C PRO A 94 6.30 -6.77 17.12
N GLY A 95 5.80 -8.01 17.03
CA GLY A 95 4.51 -8.42 17.58
C GLY A 95 4.39 -8.32 19.11
N ARG A 96 5.52 -8.37 19.84
CA ARG A 96 5.54 -8.14 21.31
C ARG A 96 5.99 -6.74 21.69
N SER A 97 6.52 -5.97 20.74
CA SER A 97 6.90 -4.59 20.97
C SER A 97 5.67 -3.73 21.27
N GLN A 98 5.86 -2.67 22.07
CA GLN A 98 4.87 -1.59 22.21
C GLN A 98 5.06 -0.54 21.09
N ASP A 99 5.64 -0.93 19.95
CA ASP A 99 5.92 -0.01 18.86
C ASP A 99 4.60 0.43 18.18
N GLU A 100 4.29 1.71 18.33
CA GLU A 100 3.08 2.32 17.76
C GLU A 100 3.10 2.28 16.23
N ALA A 101 4.28 2.40 15.60
CA ALA A 101 4.41 2.35 14.15
C ALA A 101 4.12 0.94 13.62
N TRP A 102 4.56 -0.09 14.34
CA TRP A 102 4.20 -1.48 14.02
C TRP A 102 2.69 -1.70 14.11
N ARG A 103 2.07 -1.28 15.23
CA ARG A 103 0.62 -1.43 15.42
C ARG A 103 -0.19 -0.69 14.36
N ASP A 104 0.23 0.52 14.00
CA ASP A 104 -0.42 1.27 12.91
C ASP A 104 -0.27 0.54 11.57
N ALA A 105 0.92 0.03 11.24
CA ALA A 105 1.14 -0.72 10.00
C ALA A 105 0.28 -2.00 9.92
N ILE A 106 0.18 -2.76 11.02
CA ILE A 106 -0.66 -3.97 11.07
C ILE A 106 -2.14 -3.62 11.00
N GLY A 107 -2.61 -2.61 11.76
CA GLY A 107 -3.99 -2.17 11.72
C GLY A 107 -4.41 -1.67 10.33
N ARG A 108 -3.52 -0.95 9.64
CA ARG A 108 -3.70 -0.55 8.24
C ARG A 108 -3.76 -1.75 7.31
N SER A 109 -2.91 -2.75 7.52
CA SER A 109 -2.90 -3.97 6.68
C SER A 109 -4.20 -4.76 6.81
N GLN A 110 -4.73 -4.89 8.03
CA GLN A 110 -6.04 -5.50 8.29
C GLN A 110 -7.20 -4.72 7.66
N LEU A 111 -7.16 -3.39 7.74
CA LEU A 111 -8.15 -2.54 7.08
C LEU A 111 -8.03 -2.64 5.55
N ALA A 112 -6.82 -2.65 5.00
CA ALA A 112 -6.59 -2.79 3.57
C ALA A 112 -7.18 -4.12 3.05
N ASP A 113 -6.89 -5.23 3.75
CA ASP A 113 -7.45 -6.53 3.40
C ASP A 113 -8.98 -6.52 3.44
N MET A 114 -9.58 -6.01 4.51
CA MET A 114 -11.04 -5.91 4.63
C MET A 114 -11.69 -5.17 3.45
N LEU A 115 -11.08 -4.06 3.00
CA LEU A 115 -11.61 -3.25 1.89
C LEU A 115 -11.32 -3.87 0.51
N LEU A 116 -10.24 -4.66 0.39
CA LEU A 116 -9.94 -5.43 -0.81
C LEU A 116 -10.90 -6.62 -0.97
N GLN A 117 -11.29 -7.26 0.14
CA GLN A 117 -12.28 -8.34 0.12
C GLN A 117 -13.71 -7.82 -0.09
N ASP A 118 -14.06 -6.67 0.52
CA ASP A 118 -15.37 -6.00 0.37
C ASP A 118 -15.23 -4.66 -0.37
N GLU A 119 -15.21 -4.75 -1.70
CA GLU A 119 -15.08 -3.58 -2.58
C GLU A 119 -16.23 -2.59 -2.43
N SER A 120 -17.43 -3.05 -2.04
CA SER A 120 -18.58 -2.16 -1.84
C SER A 120 -18.35 -1.22 -0.66
N ARG A 121 -17.79 -1.76 0.43
CA ARG A 121 -17.40 -0.98 1.60
C ARG A 121 -16.26 -0.01 1.29
N GLY A 122 -15.25 -0.47 0.54
CA GLY A 122 -14.18 0.39 0.03
C GLY A 122 -14.71 1.56 -0.79
N ASP A 123 -15.57 1.27 -1.76
CA ASP A 123 -16.19 2.27 -2.62
C ASP A 123 -17.00 3.30 -1.82
N SER A 124 -17.81 2.88 -0.85
CA SER A 124 -18.56 3.78 0.03
C SER A 124 -17.62 4.74 0.78
N MET A 125 -16.54 4.21 1.36
CA MET A 125 -15.57 5.01 2.08
C MET A 125 -14.87 6.02 1.15
N HIS A 126 -14.47 5.61 -0.04
CA HIS A 126 -13.79 6.51 -0.98
C HIS A 126 -14.73 7.55 -1.60
N ARG A 127 -16.00 7.22 -1.82
CA ARG A 127 -17.02 8.20 -2.24
C ARG A 127 -17.25 9.28 -1.19
N MET A 128 -17.19 8.95 0.10
CA MET A 128 -17.27 9.97 1.15
C MET A 128 -16.10 10.97 1.08
N THR A 129 -14.91 10.50 0.69
CA THR A 129 -13.70 11.33 0.59
C THR A 129 -13.62 12.12 -0.72
N TRP A 130 -14.06 11.55 -1.85
CA TRP A 130 -13.83 12.10 -3.19
C TRP A 130 -15.10 12.47 -3.97
N GLY A 131 -16.27 12.18 -3.43
CA GLY A 131 -17.55 12.54 -4.03
C GLY A 131 -17.91 11.75 -5.29
N SER A 132 -18.72 12.36 -6.15
CA SER A 132 -19.32 11.74 -7.34
C SER A 132 -18.34 11.38 -8.46
N GLY A 133 -17.08 11.81 -8.38
CA GLY A 133 -16.04 11.54 -9.39
C GLY A 133 -15.28 10.22 -9.19
N PHE A 134 -15.75 9.36 -8.29
CA PHE A 134 -15.08 8.10 -7.98
C PHE A 134 -15.37 7.01 -9.04
N ASP A 135 -14.31 6.51 -9.65
CA ASP A 135 -14.35 5.52 -10.71
C ASP A 135 -14.24 4.09 -10.14
N THR A 136 -15.24 3.28 -10.45
CA THR A 136 -15.44 1.91 -9.94
C THR A 136 -15.23 0.83 -10.99
N ARG A 137 -14.78 1.21 -12.19
CA ARG A 137 -14.64 0.29 -13.34
C ARG A 137 -13.46 -0.68 -13.22
N PHE A 138 -12.60 -0.49 -12.22
CA PHE A 138 -11.37 -1.27 -12.03
C PHE A 138 -11.48 -2.16 -10.78
N PRO A 139 -12.13 -3.34 -10.88
CA PRO A 139 -12.21 -4.28 -9.78
C PRO A 139 -10.83 -4.83 -9.41
N PHE A 140 -10.68 -5.31 -8.18
CA PHE A 140 -9.46 -6.02 -7.78
C PHE A 140 -9.50 -7.47 -8.27
N GLY A 141 -8.42 -7.92 -8.91
CA GLY A 141 -8.23 -9.33 -9.24
C GLY A 141 -7.90 -10.18 -8.01
N ASP A 142 -8.10 -11.49 -8.13
CA ASP A 142 -7.86 -12.45 -7.03
C ASP A 142 -6.44 -12.40 -6.50
N GLU A 143 -5.44 -12.15 -7.35
CA GLU A 143 -4.04 -12.02 -6.95
C GLU A 143 -3.83 -10.89 -5.93
N ILE A 144 -4.48 -9.74 -6.11
CA ILE A 144 -4.39 -8.61 -5.16
C ILE A 144 -5.05 -8.98 -3.83
N LYS A 145 -6.23 -9.64 -3.88
CA LYS A 145 -6.97 -10.07 -2.69
C LYS A 145 -6.21 -11.16 -1.91
N GLN A 146 -5.54 -12.07 -2.60
CA GLN A 146 -4.70 -13.08 -1.97
C GLN A 146 -3.44 -12.46 -1.37
N ALA A 147 -2.82 -11.51 -2.07
CA ALA A 147 -1.66 -10.78 -1.58
C ALA A 147 -1.98 -10.00 -0.30
N SER A 148 -3.15 -9.37 -0.18
CA SER A 148 -3.55 -8.68 1.06
C SER A 148 -3.75 -9.62 2.23
N THR A 149 -4.41 -10.76 2.01
CA THR A 149 -4.55 -11.80 3.03
C THR A 149 -3.18 -12.31 3.49
N ALA A 150 -2.22 -12.44 2.56
CA ALA A 150 -0.86 -12.85 2.90
C ALA A 150 -0.14 -11.84 3.80
N VAL A 151 -0.38 -10.52 3.64
CA VAL A 151 0.15 -9.50 4.56
C VAL A 151 -0.40 -9.70 5.97
N VAL A 152 -1.72 -9.91 6.09
CA VAL A 152 -2.38 -10.12 7.39
C VAL A 152 -1.88 -11.39 8.06
N ASN A 153 -1.78 -12.49 7.30
CA ASN A 153 -1.29 -13.78 7.82
C ASN A 153 0.18 -13.75 8.23
N ALA A 154 1.00 -12.88 7.64
CA ALA A 154 2.39 -12.72 8.02
C ALA A 154 2.57 -12.02 9.38
N ALA A 155 1.53 -11.35 9.89
CA ALA A 155 1.55 -10.60 11.14
C ALA A 155 1.04 -11.40 12.37
N VAL A 156 0.86 -12.72 12.23
CA VAL A 156 0.23 -13.60 13.23
C VAL A 156 1.20 -14.68 13.72
#